data_AF-A0AAV9N2F7-F1
#
_entry.id   AF-A0AAV9N2F7-F1
#
_cell.length_a   1.000
_cell.length_b   1.000
_cell.length_c   1.000
_cell.angle_alpha   90.00
_cell.angle_beta   90.00
_cell.angle_gamma   90.00
#
_symmetry.space_group_name_H-M   'P 1'
#
loop_
_entity.id
_entity.type
_entity.pdbx_description
1 polymer ?
#
loop_
_entity_poly.entity_id
_entity_poly.type
_entity_poly.pdbx_seq_one_letter_code
_entity_poly.pdbx_strand_id
1 'polypeptide(L)'
;MEDADLILRRRRDNGKVAQRNFRTRQAEKASELKQNYEQLKRIVETIVLAHGEHDQAKLNDAIAQAGQATGLEVVERCALSTSPKASIVVAKRPGLVHGSAVAASAQPTTRDIYRESFYQPRSGRFSPRLGYGIWLEPERFLKILDPPLDILPYVGAGKYTVAGRIAWASLDYGYACLQEAMIARATNTIPKDDWIASLPPESAARRAFDRSLRHSKPLHDVAYMMDLVEARIEFREQGYMRGNTRGGDEVSRQVMQGSVAHDLRARRVRMDQWWTALDIEAHLQAVMGVDDFSALQIALCSQEADQAQMFMPLARSLGHNGVCFGDGPRWHAPSVKALVSAWLDQISVLGVW
;
A
#
# COMPACT_ATOMS: atom_id res chain seq x y z
N MET A 1 -41.92 27.58 -38.61
CA MET A 1 -41.73 27.63 -37.14
C MET A 1 -41.85 26.23 -36.51
N GLU A 2 -42.64 25.31 -37.08
CA GLU A 2 -42.83 23.92 -36.60
C GLU A 2 -41.57 23.02 -36.62
N ASP A 3 -40.60 23.29 -37.50
CA ASP A 3 -39.42 22.44 -37.67
C ASP A 3 -38.43 22.54 -36.48
N ALA A 4 -38.35 23.71 -35.84
CA ALA A 4 -37.52 23.93 -34.66
C ALA A 4 -38.03 23.15 -33.43
N ASP A 5 -39.35 23.07 -33.26
CA ASP A 5 -39.98 22.36 -32.15
C ASP A 5 -39.85 20.83 -32.31
N LEU A 6 -39.91 20.32 -33.54
CA LEU A 6 -39.67 18.91 -33.84
C LEU A 6 -38.22 18.50 -33.53
N ILE A 7 -37.24 19.35 -33.87
CA ILE A 7 -35.83 19.13 -33.55
C ILE A 7 -35.59 19.12 -32.03
N LEU A 8 -36.22 20.03 -31.28
CA LEU A 8 -36.11 20.08 -29.82
C LEU A 8 -36.75 18.87 -29.13
N ARG A 9 -37.92 18.42 -29.59
CA ARG A 9 -38.57 17.20 -29.09
C ARG A 9 -37.70 15.97 -29.32
N ARG A 10 -37.14 15.82 -30.51
CA ARG A 10 -36.23 14.70 -30.84
C ARG A 10 -34.97 14.68 -29.97
N ARG A 11 -34.40 15.83 -29.65
CA ARG A 11 -33.26 15.93 -28.71
C ARG A 11 -33.65 15.51 -27.29
N ARG A 12 -34.83 15.94 -26.81
CA ARG A 12 -35.32 15.58 -25.48
C ARG A 12 -35.58 14.09 -25.35
N ASP A 13 -36.15 13.47 -26.38
CA ASP A 13 -36.43 12.04 -26.38
C ASP A 13 -35.16 11.20 -26.51
N ASN A 14 -34.19 11.62 -27.32
CA ASN A 14 -32.86 11.01 -27.35
C ASN A 14 -32.14 11.11 -25.99
N GLY A 15 -32.28 12.24 -25.29
CA GLY A 15 -31.75 12.42 -23.93
C GLY A 15 -32.36 11.45 -22.92
N LYS A 16 -33.69 11.26 -22.96
CA LYS A 16 -34.39 10.29 -22.11
C LYS A 16 -33.93 8.85 -22.38
N VAL A 17 -33.76 8.49 -23.66
CA VAL A 17 -33.29 7.15 -24.06
C VAL A 17 -31.84 6.93 -23.60
N ALA A 18 -30.96 7.90 -23.80
CA ALA A 18 -29.58 7.82 -23.34
C ALA A 18 -29.48 7.65 -21.81
N GLN A 19 -30.29 8.41 -21.06
CA GLN A 19 -30.36 8.30 -19.60
C GLN A 19 -30.91 6.95 -19.15
N ARG A 20 -31.94 6.43 -19.80
CA ARG A 20 -32.47 5.08 -19.53
C ARG A 20 -31.41 4.02 -19.77
N ASN A 21 -30.73 4.07 -20.92
CA ASN A 21 -29.67 3.12 -21.26
C ASN A 21 -28.50 3.20 -20.28
N PHE A 22 -28.14 4.39 -19.80
CA PHE A 22 -27.13 4.57 -18.76
C PHE A 22 -27.54 3.89 -17.45
N ARG A 23 -28.79 4.11 -17.00
CA ARG A 23 -29.33 3.47 -15.78
C ARG A 23 -29.40 1.95 -15.94
N THR A 24 -29.80 1.44 -17.11
CA THR A 24 -29.80 0.00 -17.40
C THR A 24 -28.41 -0.58 -17.28
N ARG A 25 -27.39 0.03 -17.90
CA ARG A 25 -25.99 -0.45 -17.81
C ARG A 25 -25.45 -0.42 -16.38
N GLN A 26 -25.80 0.58 -15.59
CA GLN A 26 -25.41 0.62 -14.18
C GLN A 26 -26.10 -0.49 -13.37
N ALA A 27 -27.38 -0.75 -13.61
CA ALA A 27 -28.10 -1.83 -12.96
C ALA A 27 -27.53 -3.21 -13.35
N GLU A 28 -27.17 -3.41 -14.62
CA GLU A 28 -26.52 -4.62 -15.11
C GLU A 28 -25.18 -4.85 -14.42
N LYS A 29 -24.30 -3.84 -14.38
CA LYS A 29 -23.01 -3.94 -13.67
C LYS A 29 -23.16 -4.19 -12.17
N ALA A 30 -24.13 -3.55 -11.53
CA ALA A 30 -24.40 -3.77 -10.11
C ALA A 30 -24.91 -5.21 -9.86
N SER A 31 -25.74 -5.74 -10.77
CA SER A 31 -26.20 -7.12 -10.72
C SER A 31 -25.06 -8.12 -10.94
N GLU A 32 -24.19 -7.86 -11.91
CA GLU A 32 -23.00 -8.67 -12.20
C GLU A 32 -22.06 -8.71 -10.99
N LEU A 33 -21.77 -7.55 -10.39
CA LEU A 33 -20.93 -7.46 -9.20
C LEU A 33 -21.54 -8.23 -8.01
N LYS A 34 -22.86 -8.12 -7.80
CA LYS A 34 -23.56 -8.87 -6.75
C LYS A 34 -23.49 -10.37 -7.00
N GLN A 35 -23.67 -10.82 -8.25
CA GLN A 35 -23.55 -12.23 -8.61
C GLN A 35 -22.14 -12.76 -8.36
N ASN A 36 -21.11 -12.00 -8.73
CA ASN A 36 -19.72 -12.35 -8.51
C ASN A 36 -19.39 -12.45 -7.01
N TYR A 37 -19.89 -11.50 -6.20
CA TYR A 37 -19.72 -11.53 -4.75
C TYR A 37 -20.39 -12.77 -4.11
N GLU A 38 -21.64 -13.07 -4.48
CA GLU A 38 -22.35 -14.27 -3.98
C GLU A 38 -21.71 -15.58 -4.47
N GLN A 39 -21.10 -15.58 -5.65
CA GLN A 39 -20.32 -16.72 -6.14
C GLN A 39 -19.05 -16.90 -5.30
N LEU A 40 -18.30 -15.83 -5.05
CA LEU A 40 -17.08 -15.87 -4.23
C LEU A 40 -17.39 -16.33 -2.80
N LYS A 41 -18.47 -15.80 -2.21
CA LYS A 41 -18.94 -16.19 -0.87
C LYS A 41 -19.22 -17.70 -0.79
N ARG A 42 -19.95 -18.24 -1.77
CA ARG A 42 -20.23 -19.69 -1.85
C ARG A 42 -18.96 -20.53 -1.96
N ILE A 43 -17.98 -20.09 -2.76
CA ILE A 43 -16.70 -20.79 -2.90
C ILE A 43 -15.96 -20.85 -1.55
N VAL A 44 -15.90 -19.72 -0.85
CA VAL A 44 -15.25 -19.64 0.48
C VAL A 44 -16.00 -20.51 1.50
N GLU A 45 -17.33 -20.49 1.52
CA GLU A 45 -18.14 -21.35 2.37
C GLU A 45 -17.84 -22.84 2.15
N THR A 46 -17.76 -23.28 0.89
CA THR A 46 -17.42 -24.68 0.55
C THR A 46 -16.02 -25.07 1.05
N ILE A 47 -15.03 -24.19 0.91
CA ILE A 47 -13.66 -24.45 1.41
C ILE A 47 -13.64 -24.54 2.94
N VAL A 48 -14.33 -23.63 3.63
CA VAL A 48 -14.40 -23.61 5.10
C VAL A 48 -15.11 -24.85 5.65
N LEU A 49 -16.21 -25.28 5.01
CA LEU A 49 -16.93 -26.50 5.39
C LEU A 49 -16.06 -27.74 5.18
N ALA A 50 -15.40 -27.86 4.01
CA ALA A 50 -14.50 -28.98 3.72
C ALA A 50 -13.31 -29.04 4.69
N HIS A 51 -12.80 -27.88 5.11
CA HIS A 51 -11.74 -27.78 6.12
C HIS A 51 -12.23 -28.23 7.52
N GLY A 52 -13.44 -27.84 7.92
CA GLY A 52 -14.02 -28.19 9.21
C GLY A 52 -14.39 -29.68 9.35
N GLU A 53 -14.70 -30.36 8.25
CA GLU A 53 -14.96 -31.81 8.23
C GLU A 53 -13.69 -32.67 8.32
N HIS A 54 -12.50 -32.06 8.32
CA HIS A 54 -11.19 -32.74 8.27
C HIS A 54 -11.04 -33.75 7.09
N ASP A 55 -11.81 -33.57 6.02
CA ASP A 55 -11.75 -34.39 4.83
C ASP A 55 -10.84 -33.73 3.78
N GLN A 56 -9.61 -34.22 3.71
CA GLN A 56 -8.59 -33.70 2.80
C GLN A 56 -8.97 -33.85 1.32
N ALA A 57 -9.76 -34.87 0.95
CA ALA A 57 -10.18 -35.09 -0.42
C ALA A 57 -11.22 -34.03 -0.85
N LYS A 58 -12.20 -33.76 0.01
CA LYS A 58 -13.18 -32.69 -0.21
C LYS A 58 -12.54 -31.30 -0.23
N LEU A 59 -11.53 -31.07 0.61
CA LEU A 59 -10.82 -29.81 0.62
C LEU A 59 -10.06 -29.56 -0.69
N ASN A 60 -9.36 -30.58 -1.19
CA ASN A 60 -8.64 -30.48 -2.46
C ASN A 60 -9.60 -30.27 -3.64
N ASP A 61 -10.75 -30.94 -3.64
CA ASP A 61 -11.80 -30.74 -4.66
C ASP A 61 -12.41 -29.32 -4.58
N ALA A 62 -12.71 -28.82 -3.39
CA ALA A 62 -13.20 -27.45 -3.18
C ALA A 62 -12.20 -26.39 -3.65
N ILE A 63 -10.90 -26.60 -3.41
CA ILE A 63 -9.83 -25.72 -3.88
C ILE A 63 -9.69 -25.78 -5.42
N ALA A 64 -9.82 -26.97 -6.03
CA ALA A 64 -9.79 -27.11 -7.48
C ALA A 64 -10.98 -26.40 -8.15
N GLN A 65 -12.18 -26.55 -7.60
CA GLN A 65 -13.39 -25.85 -8.06
C GLN A 65 -13.27 -24.33 -7.91
N ALA A 66 -12.67 -23.85 -6.80
CA ALA A 66 -12.36 -22.44 -6.59
C ALA A 66 -11.37 -21.91 -7.64
N GLY A 67 -10.34 -22.68 -7.96
CA GLY A 67 -9.36 -22.35 -9.00
C GLY A 67 -10.00 -22.23 -10.38
N GLN A 68 -10.87 -23.18 -10.75
CA GLN A 68 -11.61 -23.13 -12.02
C GLN A 68 -12.56 -21.91 -12.10
N ALA A 69 -13.28 -21.61 -11.02
CA ALA A 69 -14.22 -20.49 -10.98
C ALA A 69 -13.52 -19.11 -11.01
N THR A 70 -12.26 -19.03 -10.61
CA THR A 70 -11.46 -17.79 -10.59
C THR A 70 -10.44 -17.70 -11.73
N GLY A 71 -10.37 -18.71 -12.60
CA GLY A 71 -9.40 -18.77 -13.70
C GLY A 71 -7.96 -19.03 -13.25
N LEU A 72 -7.77 -19.52 -12.02
CA LEU A 72 -6.48 -19.91 -11.45
C LEU A 72 -6.33 -21.42 -11.59
N GLU A 73 -5.70 -21.89 -12.68
CA GLU A 73 -5.33 -23.30 -12.82
C GLU A 73 -4.31 -23.68 -11.73
N VAL A 74 -4.70 -24.60 -10.85
CA VAL A 74 -3.81 -25.22 -9.87
C VAL A 74 -2.86 -26.15 -10.63
N VAL A 75 -1.63 -25.68 -10.85
CA VAL A 75 -0.54 -26.55 -11.30
C VAL A 75 -0.24 -27.54 -10.17
N GLU A 76 -0.70 -28.78 -10.31
CA GLU A 76 -0.31 -29.89 -9.44
C GLU A 76 1.22 -30.03 -9.45
N ARG A 77 1.86 -29.63 -8.35
CA ARG A 77 3.23 -30.04 -8.03
C ARG A 77 3.16 -31.42 -7.37
N CYS A 78 3.20 -32.47 -8.18
CA CYS A 78 3.54 -33.81 -7.71
C CYS A 78 5.06 -34.00 -7.76
N ALA A 79 5.65 -34.34 -6.62
CA ALA A 79 7.06 -34.61 -6.44
C ALA A 79 7.42 -36.06 -6.86
N LEU A 80 8.42 -36.22 -7.73
CA LEU A 80 9.67 -36.98 -7.51
C LEU A 80 10.30 -37.50 -8.81
N SER A 81 11.55 -37.08 -9.00
CA SER A 81 12.67 -37.76 -9.68
C SER A 81 12.76 -37.83 -11.22
N THR A 82 13.98 -37.56 -11.67
CA THR A 82 14.63 -37.89 -12.96
C THR A 82 14.45 -36.93 -14.16
N SER A 83 15.43 -36.03 -14.29
CA SER A 83 16.01 -35.55 -15.58
C SER A 83 16.39 -36.76 -16.46
N PRO A 84 16.31 -36.74 -17.82
CA PRO A 84 16.83 -35.63 -18.64
C PRO A 84 16.09 -35.26 -19.96
N LYS A 85 16.29 -33.97 -20.33
CA LYS A 85 16.36 -33.38 -21.68
C LYS A 85 15.35 -33.80 -22.75
N ALA A 86 14.43 -32.90 -23.10
CA ALA A 86 13.93 -32.78 -24.47
C ALA A 86 13.42 -31.35 -24.80
N SER A 87 13.77 -30.95 -26.01
CA SER A 87 13.60 -29.66 -26.68
C SER A 87 12.15 -29.13 -26.71
N ILE A 88 11.98 -27.83 -26.44
CA ILE A 88 10.71 -27.11 -26.63
C ILE A 88 10.49 -26.92 -28.14
N VAL A 89 9.54 -27.69 -28.69
CA VAL A 89 8.93 -27.43 -30.00
C VAL A 89 7.76 -26.47 -29.77
N VAL A 90 7.87 -25.26 -30.32
CA VAL A 90 6.78 -24.27 -30.35
C VAL A 90 5.70 -24.77 -31.31
N ALA A 91 4.57 -25.21 -30.77
CA ALA A 91 3.39 -25.60 -31.53
C ALA A 91 2.68 -24.36 -32.11
N LYS A 92 2.70 -24.29 -33.44
CA LYS A 92 2.08 -23.29 -34.31
C LYS A 92 0.59 -23.62 -34.46
N ARG A 93 -0.32 -22.68 -34.17
CA ARG A 93 -1.75 -22.81 -34.55
C ARG A 93 -1.94 -22.50 -36.04
N PRO A 94 -2.78 -23.26 -36.77
CA PRO A 94 -2.97 -23.10 -38.21
C PRO A 94 -3.89 -21.93 -38.56
N GLY A 95 -3.60 -21.28 -39.68
CA GLY A 95 -4.32 -20.13 -40.20
C GLY A 95 -5.56 -20.48 -41.03
N LEU A 96 -6.42 -19.48 -41.20
CA LEU A 96 -7.42 -19.42 -42.26
C LEU A 96 -7.00 -18.29 -43.23
N VAL A 97 -6.80 -18.67 -44.49
CA VAL A 97 -6.42 -17.81 -45.62
C VAL A 97 -7.69 -17.23 -46.25
N HIS A 98 -7.60 -15.99 -46.77
CA HIS A 98 -8.20 -15.40 -48.00
C HIS A 98 -8.04 -13.87 -47.85
N GLY A 99 -7.41 -13.07 -48.70
CA GLY A 99 -6.65 -13.25 -49.92
C GLY A 99 -6.17 -11.87 -50.43
N SER A 100 -5.07 -11.90 -51.18
CA SER A 100 -4.59 -10.93 -52.20
C SER A 100 -3.90 -9.59 -51.85
N ALA A 101 -2.58 -9.58 -52.14
CA ALA A 101 -1.70 -8.60 -52.82
C ALA A 101 -1.97 -7.08 -52.66
N VAL A 102 -0.99 -6.18 -52.50
CA VAL A 102 0.18 -5.91 -53.38
C VAL A 102 1.35 -5.29 -52.58
N ALA A 103 2.56 -5.53 -53.09
CA ALA A 103 3.90 -5.17 -52.63
C ALA A 103 4.20 -3.68 -52.38
N ALA A 104 5.15 -3.38 -51.48
CA ALA A 104 6.43 -2.76 -51.83
C ALA A 104 7.39 -2.66 -50.63
N SER A 105 8.66 -2.87 -50.95
CA SER A 105 9.86 -2.86 -50.11
C SER A 105 10.23 -1.47 -49.58
N ALA A 106 10.80 -1.42 -48.37
CA ALA A 106 12.11 -0.81 -48.06
C ALA A 106 12.15 -0.23 -46.63
N GLN A 107 13.00 -0.79 -45.78
CA GLN A 107 13.66 -0.01 -44.73
C GLN A 107 14.93 0.62 -45.34
N PRO A 108 15.30 1.82 -44.88
CA PRO A 108 16.51 1.85 -44.07
C PRO A 108 16.44 2.79 -42.86
N THR A 109 17.45 2.59 -42.03
CA THR A 109 17.76 3.09 -40.69
C THR A 109 18.14 4.57 -40.57
N THR A 110 18.17 4.99 -39.30
CA THR A 110 19.07 5.95 -38.61
C THR A 110 18.73 7.44 -38.47
N ARG A 111 18.66 7.82 -37.17
CA ARG A 111 19.15 9.03 -36.46
C ARG A 111 18.26 10.29 -36.36
N ASP A 112 17.87 10.53 -35.11
CA ASP A 112 17.86 11.77 -34.30
C ASP A 112 17.81 13.13 -35.02
N ILE A 113 16.91 14.01 -34.56
CA ILE A 113 17.21 15.37 -34.03
C ILE A 113 15.90 16.04 -33.56
N TYR A 114 15.97 16.65 -32.38
CA TYR A 114 15.00 17.54 -31.73
C TYR A 114 14.48 18.67 -32.64
N ARG A 115 13.18 19.01 -32.59
CA ARG A 115 12.71 20.38 -32.23
C ARG A 115 11.19 20.54 -32.15
N GLU A 116 10.84 21.41 -31.21
CA GLU A 116 9.55 22.03 -30.91
C GLU A 116 8.77 22.60 -32.10
N SER A 117 7.44 22.58 -31.88
CA SER A 117 6.42 23.58 -32.24
C SER A 117 6.30 24.02 -33.70
N PHE A 118 5.10 23.88 -34.27
CA PHE A 118 4.31 25.03 -34.75
C PHE A 118 2.85 24.62 -34.98
N TYR A 119 1.96 25.47 -34.45
CA TYR A 119 0.53 25.51 -34.72
C TYR A 119 0.26 25.72 -36.21
N GLN A 120 -0.74 25.03 -36.75
CA GLN A 120 -1.57 25.60 -37.81
C GLN A 120 -3.05 25.24 -37.61
N PRO A 121 -3.96 26.24 -37.63
CA PRO A 121 -5.37 26.07 -37.35
C PRO A 121 -6.12 25.65 -38.62
N ARG A 122 -6.94 24.60 -38.53
CA ARG A 122 -7.99 24.35 -39.53
C ARG A 122 -9.34 24.49 -38.85
N SER A 123 -10.05 25.54 -39.23
CA SER A 123 -11.44 25.77 -38.88
C SER A 123 -12.31 24.62 -39.40
N GLY A 124 -13.22 24.15 -38.56
CA GLY A 124 -14.12 23.06 -38.94
C GLY A 124 -14.91 22.51 -37.76
N ARG A 125 -16.00 23.20 -37.42
CA ARG A 125 -17.13 22.71 -36.61
C ARG A 125 -16.76 22.10 -35.25
N PHE A 126 -16.84 22.92 -34.20
CA PHE A 126 -17.01 22.45 -32.82
C PHE A 126 -18.32 21.63 -32.70
N SER A 127 -18.22 20.33 -32.95
CA SER A 127 -19.08 19.36 -32.27
C SER A 127 -18.31 18.96 -31.01
N PRO A 128 -18.80 19.22 -29.80
CA PRO A 128 -18.21 18.66 -28.60
C PRO A 128 -18.49 17.16 -28.63
N ARG A 129 -17.64 16.40 -29.34
CA ARG A 129 -17.58 14.97 -29.13
C ARG A 129 -17.12 14.81 -27.69
N LEU A 130 -17.95 14.21 -26.87
CA LEU A 130 -17.61 13.68 -25.54
C LEU A 130 -16.60 12.52 -25.66
N GLY A 131 -15.54 12.73 -26.45
CA GLY A 131 -14.41 11.83 -26.65
C GLY A 131 -13.22 12.20 -25.77
N TYR A 132 -13.37 13.19 -24.89
CA TYR A 132 -12.56 13.25 -23.69
C TYR A 132 -12.99 12.07 -22.84
N GLY A 133 -12.19 11.01 -22.83
CA GLY A 133 -12.31 9.91 -21.90
C GLY A 133 -12.15 10.44 -20.48
N ILE A 134 -13.20 11.06 -19.94
CA ILE A 134 -13.42 11.20 -18.51
C ILE A 134 -13.89 9.81 -18.04
N TRP A 135 -13.01 8.82 -18.22
CA TRP A 135 -13.10 7.61 -17.43
C TRP A 135 -12.67 8.05 -16.04
N LEU A 136 -13.64 8.50 -15.25
CA LEU A 136 -13.50 8.54 -13.81
C LEU A 136 -13.17 7.10 -13.43
N GLU A 137 -11.89 6.79 -13.20
CA GLU A 137 -11.52 5.61 -12.44
C GLU A 137 -12.26 5.75 -11.11
N PRO A 138 -13.37 5.02 -10.88
CA PRO A 138 -14.23 5.26 -9.73
C PRO A 138 -13.44 5.05 -8.42
N GLU A 139 -12.43 4.19 -8.50
CA GLU A 139 -11.48 3.85 -7.45
C GLU A 139 -10.59 5.03 -7.01
N ARG A 140 -10.32 6.02 -7.88
CA ARG A 140 -9.60 7.24 -7.47
C ARG A 140 -10.36 8.09 -6.46
N PHE A 141 -11.69 7.90 -6.38
CA PHE A 141 -12.56 8.61 -5.47
C PHE A 141 -12.95 7.78 -4.25
N LEU A 142 -12.54 6.51 -4.18
CA LEU A 142 -12.75 5.69 -2.99
C LEU A 142 -11.83 6.22 -1.89
N LYS A 143 -12.45 6.80 -0.86
CA LYS A 143 -11.78 7.26 0.35
C LYS A 143 -12.07 6.25 1.45
N ILE A 144 -11.02 5.77 2.10
CA ILE A 144 -11.14 5.00 3.33
C ILE A 144 -11.08 6.02 4.47
N LEU A 145 -12.20 6.14 5.19
CA LEU A 145 -12.36 7.11 6.29
C LEU A 145 -11.98 6.51 7.64
N ASP A 146 -11.99 5.18 7.76
CA ASP A 146 -11.59 4.49 8.98
C ASP A 146 -10.06 4.43 9.05
N PRO A 147 -9.45 4.79 10.19
CA PRO A 147 -8.01 4.67 10.37
C PRO A 147 -7.58 3.19 10.33
N PRO A 148 -6.45 2.87 9.68
CA PRO A 148 -5.81 1.57 9.84
C PRO A 148 -5.61 1.18 11.30
N LEU A 149 -5.77 -0.10 11.62
CA LEU A 149 -5.67 -0.61 12.98
C LEU A 149 -4.31 -0.31 13.64
N ASP A 150 -3.24 -0.26 12.85
CA ASP A 150 -1.88 0.03 13.32
C ASP A 150 -1.68 1.49 13.76
N ILE A 151 -2.47 2.43 13.24
CA ILE A 151 -2.40 3.85 13.62
C ILE A 151 -3.57 4.35 14.45
N LEU A 152 -4.62 3.53 14.62
CA LEU A 152 -5.82 3.87 15.38
C LEU A 152 -5.51 4.49 16.77
N PRO A 153 -4.51 4.03 17.55
CA PRO A 153 -4.19 4.64 18.85
C PRO A 153 -3.55 6.05 18.74
N TYR A 154 -3.04 6.40 17.56
CA TYR A 154 -2.21 7.60 17.35
C TYR A 154 -2.90 8.67 16.49
N VAL A 155 -4.18 8.52 16.16
CA VAL A 155 -4.96 9.52 15.43
C VAL A 155 -5.77 10.42 16.36
N GLY A 156 -6.24 11.57 15.86
CA GLY A 156 -6.98 12.54 16.66
C GLY A 156 -6.17 13.06 17.85
N ALA A 157 -6.75 13.03 19.05
CA ALA A 157 -6.04 13.39 20.29
C ALA A 157 -4.84 12.46 20.58
N GLY A 158 -4.92 11.20 20.14
CA GLY A 158 -3.86 10.20 20.26
C GLY A 158 -2.56 10.61 19.59
N LYS A 159 -2.60 11.49 18.59
CA LYS A 159 -1.41 12.01 17.87
C LYS A 159 -0.42 12.72 18.79
N TYR A 160 -0.94 13.36 19.83
CA TYR A 160 -0.16 14.26 20.67
C TYR A 160 0.34 13.60 21.96
N THR A 161 -0.13 12.39 22.25
CA THR A 161 0.35 11.55 23.35
C THR A 161 1.83 11.22 23.19
N VAL A 162 2.49 10.78 24.26
CA VAL A 162 3.86 10.25 24.21
C VAL A 162 3.98 9.16 23.15
N ALA A 163 3.08 8.16 23.16
CA ALA A 163 3.07 7.07 22.18
C ALA A 163 2.85 7.58 20.75
N GLY A 164 1.90 8.51 20.57
CA GLY A 164 1.60 9.11 19.27
C GLY A 164 2.79 9.86 18.69
N ARG A 165 3.48 10.68 19.50
CA ARG A 165 4.67 11.42 19.06
C ARG A 165 5.81 10.48 18.68
N ILE A 166 6.01 9.38 19.42
CA ILE A 166 7.00 8.36 19.07
C ILE A 166 6.63 7.68 17.75
N ALA A 167 5.39 7.22 17.61
CA ALA A 167 4.92 6.53 16.41
C ALA A 167 5.01 7.40 15.15
N TRP A 168 4.58 8.66 15.25
CA TRP A 168 4.66 9.60 14.13
C TRP A 168 6.08 10.03 13.80
N ALA A 169 6.96 10.20 14.80
CA ALA A 169 8.38 10.45 14.55
C ALA A 169 9.04 9.29 13.78
N SER A 170 8.68 8.03 14.10
CA SER A 170 9.12 6.87 13.32
C SER A 170 8.58 6.85 11.90
N LEU A 171 7.29 7.12 11.71
CA LEU A 171 6.67 7.14 10.38
C LEU A 171 7.22 8.27 9.51
N ASP A 172 7.44 9.46 10.08
CA ASP A 172 8.04 10.60 9.39
C ASP A 172 9.48 10.31 8.97
N TYR A 173 10.28 9.72 9.85
CA TYR A 173 11.63 9.29 9.52
C TYR A 173 11.66 8.21 8.43
N GLY A 174 10.81 7.19 8.58
CA GLY A 174 10.67 6.11 7.59
C GLY A 174 10.25 6.64 6.22
N TYR A 175 9.29 7.56 6.19
CA TYR A 175 8.82 8.21 4.95
C TYR A 175 9.94 8.97 4.26
N ALA A 176 10.67 9.83 4.99
CA ALA A 176 11.79 10.59 4.43
C ALA A 176 12.89 9.66 3.86
N CYS A 177 13.19 8.57 4.57
CA CYS A 177 14.15 7.56 4.12
C CYS A 177 13.67 6.83 2.85
N LEU A 178 12.41 6.40 2.81
CA LEU A 178 11.84 5.73 1.63
C LEU A 178 11.77 6.68 0.42
N GLN A 179 11.52 7.97 0.64
CA GLN A 179 11.50 8.97 -0.43
C GLN A 179 12.88 9.15 -1.07
N GLU A 180 13.93 9.32 -0.25
CA GLU A 180 15.32 9.35 -0.72
C GLU A 180 15.62 8.10 -1.57
N ALA A 181 15.20 6.95 -1.08
CA ALA A 181 15.38 5.67 -1.73
C ALA A 181 14.68 5.61 -3.11
N MET A 182 13.42 6.05 -3.19
CA MET A 182 12.64 6.05 -4.43
C MET A 182 13.15 7.06 -5.47
N ILE A 183 13.61 8.24 -5.04
CA ILE A 183 14.25 9.22 -5.92
C ILE A 183 15.53 8.63 -6.51
N ALA A 184 16.39 8.04 -5.67
CA ALA A 184 17.62 7.41 -6.12
C ALA A 184 17.36 6.26 -7.11
N ARG A 185 16.27 5.50 -6.92
CA ARG A 185 15.82 4.47 -7.87
C ARG A 185 15.35 5.08 -9.19
N ALA A 186 14.61 6.17 -9.17
CA ALA A 186 14.12 6.83 -10.39
C ALA A 186 15.25 7.43 -11.23
N THR A 187 16.32 7.91 -10.59
CA THR A 187 17.48 8.49 -11.27
C THR A 187 18.49 7.47 -11.77
N ASN A 188 18.44 6.22 -11.28
CA ASN A 188 19.44 5.20 -11.56
C ASN A 188 18.92 4.08 -12.47
N THR A 189 19.70 3.71 -13.47
CA THR A 189 19.57 2.47 -14.30
C THR A 189 20.04 1.22 -13.54
N ILE A 190 19.74 1.12 -12.25
CA ILE A 190 20.26 0.06 -11.37
C ILE A 190 19.39 -1.21 -11.49
N PRO A 191 20.00 -2.42 -11.46
CA PRO A 191 19.27 -3.69 -11.50
C PRO A 191 18.20 -3.78 -10.41
N LYS A 192 17.06 -4.37 -10.78
CA LYS A 192 15.83 -4.44 -10.00
C LYS A 192 15.98 -5.15 -8.64
N ASP A 193 16.99 -6.01 -8.50
CA ASP A 193 16.99 -7.05 -7.47
C ASP A 193 17.73 -6.69 -6.17
N ASP A 194 18.46 -5.55 -6.09
CA ASP A 194 19.08 -5.15 -4.81
C ASP A 194 19.43 -3.65 -4.74
N TRP A 195 18.51 -2.80 -5.19
CA TRP A 195 18.78 -1.36 -5.34
C TRP A 195 19.04 -0.64 -4.00
N ILE A 196 18.61 -1.17 -2.85
CA ILE A 196 18.98 -0.58 -1.55
C ILE A 196 20.46 -0.81 -1.25
N ALA A 197 21.02 -1.96 -1.64
CA ALA A 197 22.46 -2.23 -1.51
C ALA A 197 23.30 -1.30 -2.41
N SER A 198 22.68 -0.74 -3.46
CA SER A 198 23.30 0.22 -4.37
C SER A 198 23.34 1.66 -3.83
N LEU A 199 22.53 1.98 -2.81
CA LEU A 199 22.61 3.28 -2.14
C LEU A 199 23.96 3.41 -1.41
N PRO A 200 24.54 4.63 -1.34
CA PRO A 200 25.75 4.86 -0.58
C PRO A 200 25.61 4.33 0.86
N PRO A 201 26.66 3.74 1.46
CA PRO A 201 26.63 3.30 2.86
C PRO A 201 26.21 4.42 3.84
N GLU A 202 26.52 5.67 3.49
CA GLU A 202 26.19 6.85 4.29
C GLU A 202 24.75 7.38 4.08
N SER A 203 23.98 6.77 3.18
CA SER A 203 22.58 7.13 2.93
C SER A 203 21.73 6.85 4.16
N ALA A 204 20.87 7.81 4.52
CA ALA A 204 19.91 7.64 5.61
C ALA A 204 18.92 6.53 5.26
N ALA A 205 18.44 6.50 4.02
CA ALA A 205 17.61 5.42 3.48
C ALA A 205 18.22 4.03 3.65
N ARG A 206 19.50 3.85 3.29
CA ARG A 206 20.17 2.56 3.43
C ARG A 206 20.27 2.12 4.88
N ARG A 207 20.70 3.01 5.78
CA ARG A 207 20.79 2.72 7.22
C ARG A 207 19.42 2.40 7.83
N ALA A 208 18.38 3.14 7.44
CA ALA A 208 17.02 2.90 7.90
C ALA A 208 16.50 1.55 7.42
N PHE A 209 16.73 1.18 6.15
CA PHE A 209 16.35 -0.14 5.66
C PHE A 209 17.10 -1.27 6.38
N ASP A 210 18.43 -1.16 6.47
CA ASP A 210 19.29 -2.19 7.09
C ASP A 210 18.93 -2.41 8.57
N ARG A 211 18.51 -1.35 9.28
CA ARG A 211 18.06 -1.42 10.67
C ARG A 211 16.63 -1.91 10.80
N SER A 212 15.71 -1.29 10.07
CA SER A 212 14.27 -1.38 10.35
C SER A 212 13.54 -2.44 9.54
N LEU A 213 14.05 -2.82 8.35
CA LEU A 213 13.34 -3.67 7.39
C LEU A 213 14.10 -4.94 7.01
N ARG A 214 15.44 -4.93 7.04
CA ARG A 214 16.27 -6.07 6.59
C ARG A 214 16.01 -7.37 7.34
N HIS A 215 15.54 -7.32 8.58
CA HIS A 215 15.39 -8.48 9.44
C HIS A 215 14.32 -9.49 8.98
N SER A 216 13.40 -9.13 8.09
CA SER A 216 12.39 -10.06 7.59
C SER A 216 12.14 -9.89 6.09
N LYS A 217 12.10 -11.01 5.33
CA LYS A 217 11.94 -11.00 3.87
C LYS A 217 10.67 -10.31 3.35
N PRO A 218 9.49 -10.46 3.99
CA PRO A 218 8.27 -9.77 3.56
C PRO A 218 8.43 -8.23 3.52
N LEU A 219 9.29 -7.66 4.38
CA LEU A 219 9.54 -6.21 4.44
C LEU A 219 10.45 -5.69 3.32
N HIS A 220 10.98 -6.57 2.47
CA HIS A 220 11.88 -6.17 1.36
C HIS A 220 11.10 -5.65 0.14
N ASP A 221 9.76 -5.75 0.10
CA ASP A 221 8.94 -5.03 -0.88
C ASP A 221 8.87 -3.54 -0.52
N VAL A 222 9.92 -2.80 -0.87
CA VAL A 222 10.05 -1.36 -0.56
C VAL A 222 8.93 -0.53 -1.18
N ALA A 223 8.42 -0.93 -2.36
CA ALA A 223 7.33 -0.23 -3.01
C ALA A 223 6.06 -0.36 -2.16
N TYR A 224 5.76 -1.57 -1.68
CA TYR A 224 4.67 -1.77 -0.73
C TYR A 224 4.90 -1.01 0.58
N MET A 225 6.12 -1.01 1.13
CA MET A 225 6.42 -0.25 2.35
C MET A 225 6.22 1.26 2.15
N MET A 226 6.51 1.79 0.97
CA MET A 226 6.21 3.17 0.62
C MET A 226 4.71 3.41 0.57
N ASP A 227 3.96 2.60 -0.19
CA ASP A 227 2.50 2.72 -0.27
C ASP A 227 1.87 2.66 1.13
N LEU A 228 2.39 1.77 1.99
CA LEU A 228 1.95 1.61 3.38
C LEU A 228 2.15 2.89 4.17
N VAL A 229 3.36 3.45 4.19
CA VAL A 229 3.68 4.67 4.95
C VAL A 229 2.96 5.88 4.37
N GLU A 230 2.93 6.05 3.05
CA GLU A 230 2.18 7.12 2.37
C GLU A 230 0.72 7.14 2.78
N ALA A 231 0.05 5.97 2.80
CA ALA A 231 -1.34 5.88 3.23
C ALA A 231 -1.55 6.37 4.68
N ARG A 232 -0.61 6.09 5.61
CA ARG A 232 -0.70 6.56 7.01
C ARG A 232 -0.46 8.06 7.12
N ILE A 233 0.50 8.59 6.36
CA ILE A 233 0.79 10.03 6.32
C ILE A 233 -0.41 10.77 5.71
N GLU A 234 -0.99 10.25 4.61
CA GLU A 234 -2.20 10.81 3.98
C GLU A 234 -3.36 10.82 4.98
N PHE A 235 -3.58 9.71 5.69
CA PHE A 235 -4.62 9.64 6.72
C PHE A 235 -4.41 10.66 7.84
N ARG A 236 -3.17 10.79 8.34
CA ARG A 236 -2.83 11.75 9.39
C ARG A 236 -3.11 13.20 8.98
N GLU A 237 -2.87 13.54 7.72
CA GLU A 237 -2.97 14.90 7.20
C GLU A 237 -4.38 15.25 6.73
N GLN A 238 -5.09 14.29 6.12
CA GLN A 238 -6.36 14.52 5.43
C GLN A 238 -7.57 13.90 6.15
N GLY A 239 -7.34 13.01 7.11
CA GLY A 239 -8.40 12.23 7.77
C GLY A 239 -8.99 11.11 6.90
N TYR A 240 -8.36 10.80 5.78
CA TYR A 240 -8.71 9.68 4.91
C TYR A 240 -7.49 9.25 4.10
N MET A 241 -7.54 8.04 3.55
CA MET A 241 -6.56 7.53 2.58
C MET A 241 -7.26 7.05 1.30
N ARG A 242 -6.53 7.02 0.20
CA ARG A 242 -7.08 6.52 -1.07
C ARG A 242 -7.21 4.99 -1.07
N GLY A 243 -8.38 4.50 -1.44
CA GLY A 243 -8.69 3.07 -1.50
C GLY A 243 -8.04 2.33 -2.67
N ASN A 244 -7.40 3.03 -3.61
CA ASN A 244 -6.68 2.42 -4.73
C ASN A 244 -5.19 2.18 -4.43
N THR A 245 -4.73 2.44 -3.21
CA THR A 245 -3.34 2.21 -2.79
C THR A 245 -3.20 0.85 -2.11
N ARG A 246 -2.13 0.11 -2.40
CA ARG A 246 -1.84 -1.16 -1.71
C ARG A 246 -1.67 -0.97 -0.20
N GLY A 247 -1.21 0.22 0.21
CA GLY A 247 -1.04 0.59 1.61
C GLY A 247 -2.35 0.77 2.37
N GLY A 248 -3.42 1.20 1.70
CA GLY A 248 -4.75 1.33 2.30
C GLY A 248 -5.50 0.01 2.47
N ASP A 249 -5.04 -1.08 1.83
CA ASP A 249 -5.67 -2.39 1.94
C ASP A 249 -5.28 -3.10 3.25
N GLU A 250 -6.26 -3.20 4.14
CA GLU A 250 -6.13 -3.84 5.44
C GLU A 250 -5.82 -5.34 5.33
N VAL A 251 -6.31 -6.03 4.29
CA VAL A 251 -6.04 -7.46 4.09
C VAL A 251 -4.56 -7.67 3.76
N SER A 252 -4.03 -6.91 2.79
CA SER A 252 -2.60 -6.93 2.45
C SER A 252 -1.72 -6.61 3.67
N ARG A 253 -2.12 -5.65 4.51
CA ARG A 253 -1.42 -5.32 5.75
C ARG A 253 -1.39 -6.49 6.74
N GLN A 254 -2.52 -7.15 6.95
CA GLN A 254 -2.61 -8.31 7.86
C GLN A 254 -1.77 -9.49 7.35
N VAL A 255 -1.78 -9.75 6.04
CA VAL A 255 -0.93 -10.78 5.42
C VAL A 255 0.55 -10.46 5.61
N MET A 256 0.95 -9.19 5.44
CA MET A 256 2.32 -8.74 5.67
C MET A 256 2.73 -8.95 7.15
N GLN A 257 1.94 -8.44 8.09
CA GLN A 257 2.16 -8.60 9.53
C GLN A 257 2.26 -10.08 9.92
N GLY A 258 1.34 -10.91 9.43
CA GLY A 258 1.34 -12.35 9.69
C GLY A 258 2.60 -13.04 9.17
N SER A 259 3.08 -12.63 7.99
CA SER A 259 4.31 -13.17 7.39
C SER A 259 5.56 -12.76 8.17
N VAL A 260 5.66 -11.50 8.61
CA VAL A 260 6.75 -11.02 9.46
C VAL A 260 6.74 -11.73 10.81
N ALA A 261 5.56 -11.85 11.44
CA ALA A 261 5.43 -12.56 12.70
C ALA A 261 5.79 -14.05 12.58
N HIS A 262 5.45 -14.70 11.46
CA HIS A 262 5.86 -16.07 11.18
C HIS A 262 7.39 -16.20 11.06
N ASP A 263 8.04 -15.34 10.28
CA ASP A 263 9.50 -15.36 10.08
C ASP A 263 10.26 -15.12 11.41
N LEU A 264 9.81 -14.15 12.20
CA LEU A 264 10.40 -13.88 13.50
C LEU A 264 10.22 -15.04 14.51
N ARG A 265 9.05 -15.70 14.50
CA ARG A 265 8.83 -16.92 15.32
C ARG A 265 9.72 -18.07 14.87
N ALA A 266 9.89 -18.27 13.57
CA ALA A 266 10.80 -19.29 13.02
C ALA A 266 12.26 -19.05 13.47
N ARG A 267 12.65 -17.78 13.60
CA ARG A 267 13.95 -17.34 14.13
C ARG A 267 14.04 -17.33 15.67
N ARG A 268 12.99 -17.77 16.37
CA ARG A 268 12.89 -17.80 17.85
C ARG A 268 13.11 -16.44 18.50
N VAL A 269 12.67 -15.37 17.85
CA VAL A 269 12.73 -14.02 18.44
C VAL A 269 11.73 -13.92 19.60
N ARG A 270 12.24 -13.46 20.74
CA ARG A 270 11.53 -13.21 21.99
C ARG A 270 10.63 -11.97 21.86
N MET A 271 9.36 -12.16 21.49
CA MET A 271 8.40 -11.06 21.27
C MET A 271 8.15 -10.21 22.52
N ASP A 272 8.28 -10.80 23.71
CA ASP A 272 8.17 -10.15 25.02
C ASP A 272 9.18 -9.02 25.23
N GLN A 273 10.28 -9.03 24.47
CA GLN A 273 11.34 -8.02 24.56
C GLN A 273 11.17 -6.87 23.56
N TRP A 274 10.14 -6.91 22.70
CA TRP A 274 9.90 -5.92 21.67
C TRP A 274 8.67 -5.10 22.00
N TRP A 275 8.91 -3.85 22.38
CA TRP A 275 7.91 -2.90 22.84
C TRP A 275 7.30 -2.11 21.69
N THR A 276 6.01 -1.84 21.78
CA THR A 276 5.28 -0.86 20.98
C THR A 276 5.48 0.55 21.54
N ALA A 277 5.03 1.58 20.83
CA ALA A 277 5.05 2.95 21.35
C ALA A 277 4.17 3.10 22.62
N LEU A 278 3.08 2.33 22.72
CA LEU A 278 2.22 2.27 23.91
C LEU A 278 2.94 1.64 25.10
N ASP A 279 3.75 0.60 24.88
CA ASP A 279 4.55 -0.01 25.96
C ASP A 279 5.63 0.97 26.47
N ILE A 280 6.22 1.77 25.57
CA ILE A 280 7.17 2.82 25.95
C ILE A 280 6.48 3.90 26.78
N GLU A 281 5.27 4.31 26.39
CA GLU A 281 4.46 5.27 27.16
C GLU A 281 4.15 4.74 28.57
N ALA A 282 3.70 3.49 28.68
CA ALA A 282 3.45 2.85 29.96
C ALA A 282 4.72 2.75 30.82
N HIS A 283 5.87 2.49 30.19
CA HIS A 283 7.14 2.48 30.90
C HIS A 283 7.56 3.87 31.40
N LEU A 284 7.39 4.92 30.59
CA LEU A 284 7.64 6.31 31.00
C LEU A 284 6.79 6.70 32.20
N GLN A 285 5.49 6.38 32.16
CA GLN A 285 4.60 6.59 33.31
C GLN A 285 5.08 5.88 34.57
N ALA A 286 5.56 4.63 34.45
CA ALA A 286 6.07 3.87 35.59
C ALA A 286 7.36 4.46 36.18
N VAL A 287 8.23 5.07 35.37
CA VAL A 287 9.50 5.64 35.83
C VAL A 287 9.33 7.06 36.38
N MET A 288 8.51 7.89 35.74
CA MET A 288 8.24 9.26 36.19
C MET A 288 7.28 9.33 37.38
N GLY A 289 6.41 8.32 37.52
CA GLY A 289 5.28 8.40 38.44
C GLY A 289 4.05 9.01 37.76
N VAL A 290 2.87 8.74 38.33
CA VAL A 290 1.58 9.03 37.70
C VAL A 290 1.34 10.54 37.55
N ASP A 291 1.74 11.35 38.53
CA ASP A 291 1.47 12.79 38.55
C ASP A 291 2.33 13.54 37.52
N ASP A 292 3.65 13.34 37.56
CA ASP A 292 4.59 13.98 36.62
C ASP A 292 4.33 13.54 35.18
N PHE A 293 4.01 12.27 34.97
CA PHE A 293 3.62 11.77 33.65
C PHE A 293 2.30 12.39 33.18
N SER A 294 1.31 12.55 34.06
CA SER A 294 0.03 13.17 33.70
C SER A 294 0.22 14.64 33.31
N ALA A 295 1.08 15.37 34.02
CA ALA A 295 1.43 16.75 33.68
C ALA A 295 2.09 16.82 32.28
N LEU A 296 3.08 15.96 32.02
CA LEU A 296 3.71 15.86 30.70
C LEU A 296 2.69 15.52 29.60
N GLN A 297 1.85 14.52 29.82
CA GLN A 297 0.85 14.07 28.84
C GLN A 297 -0.15 15.19 28.51
N ILE A 298 -0.65 15.90 29.54
CA ILE A 298 -1.54 17.05 29.38
C ILE A 298 -0.86 18.15 28.56
N ALA A 299 0.39 18.50 28.88
CA ALA A 299 1.11 19.54 28.16
C ALA A 299 1.35 19.16 26.69
N LEU A 300 1.72 17.91 26.42
CA LEU A 300 1.92 17.41 25.06
C LEU A 300 0.62 17.41 24.25
N CYS A 301 -0.50 16.99 24.85
CA CYS A 301 -1.84 17.00 24.24
C CYS A 301 -2.41 18.40 24.03
N SER A 302 -2.12 19.33 24.93
CA SER A 302 -2.41 20.76 24.80
C SER A 302 -1.49 21.47 23.79
N GLN A 303 -0.50 20.76 23.24
CA GLN A 303 0.47 21.25 22.27
C GLN A 303 1.32 22.40 22.82
N GLU A 304 1.67 22.34 24.10
CA GLU A 304 2.60 23.29 24.71
C GLU A 304 3.98 23.16 24.06
N ALA A 305 4.48 24.27 23.51
CA ALA A 305 5.67 24.27 22.67
C ALA A 305 6.92 23.78 23.40
N ASP A 306 7.10 24.20 24.66
CA ASP A 306 8.30 23.90 25.45
C ASP A 306 8.37 22.40 25.80
N GLN A 307 7.26 21.83 26.29
CA GLN A 307 7.17 20.41 26.63
C GLN A 307 7.29 19.52 25.38
N ALA A 308 6.67 19.95 24.27
CA ALA A 308 6.86 19.30 22.98
C ALA A 308 8.34 19.32 22.57
N GLN A 309 9.00 20.47 22.62
CA GLN A 309 10.40 20.64 22.24
C GLN A 309 11.35 19.83 23.14
N MET A 310 11.05 19.72 24.44
CA MET A 310 11.79 18.90 25.40
C MET A 310 11.67 17.39 25.10
N PHE A 311 10.49 16.92 24.69
CA PHE A 311 10.26 15.51 24.39
C PHE A 311 10.77 15.09 22.99
N MET A 312 10.82 16.02 22.03
CA MET A 312 11.18 15.71 20.63
C MET A 312 12.54 15.00 20.44
N PRO A 313 13.62 15.30 21.17
CA PRO A 313 14.89 14.56 21.06
C PRO A 313 14.73 13.07 21.35
N LEU A 314 13.98 12.69 22.39
CA LEU A 314 13.68 11.29 22.70
C LEU A 314 12.83 10.66 21.60
N ALA A 315 11.76 11.33 21.17
CA ALA A 315 10.89 10.84 20.10
C ALA A 315 11.65 10.60 18.79
N ARG A 316 12.57 11.50 18.41
CA ARG A 316 13.43 11.33 17.21
C ARG A 316 14.43 10.20 17.37
N SER A 317 15.04 10.07 18.55
CA SER A 317 15.97 8.97 18.83
C SER A 317 15.27 7.62 18.72
N LEU A 318 14.07 7.49 19.30
CA LEU A 318 13.22 6.30 19.11
C LEU A 318 12.79 6.16 17.65
N GLY A 319 12.44 7.27 16.99
CA GLY A 319 12.14 7.35 15.56
C GLY A 319 13.16 6.63 14.68
N HIS A 320 14.45 6.95 14.89
CA HIS A 320 15.58 6.38 14.16
C HIS A 320 15.92 4.93 14.54
N ASN A 321 15.45 4.45 15.69
CA ASN A 321 15.81 3.14 16.24
C ASN A 321 14.69 2.10 16.16
N GLY A 322 13.53 2.45 15.58
CA GLY A 322 12.41 1.53 15.43
C GLY A 322 12.67 0.42 14.41
N VAL A 323 12.20 -0.79 14.71
CA VAL A 323 12.25 -1.97 13.82
C VAL A 323 10.82 -2.32 13.40
N CYS A 324 10.55 -2.49 12.11
CA CYS A 324 9.18 -2.68 11.60
C CYS A 324 8.70 -4.11 11.77
N PHE A 325 7.52 -4.35 12.36
CA PHE A 325 6.96 -5.70 12.53
C PHE A 325 5.80 -5.99 11.54
N GLY A 326 5.68 -5.16 10.49
CA GLY A 326 4.57 -5.21 9.52
C GLY A 326 3.30 -4.49 9.98
N ASP A 327 3.17 -4.22 11.28
CA ASP A 327 2.09 -3.44 11.92
C ASP A 327 2.62 -2.20 12.65
N GLY A 328 3.78 -1.71 12.21
CA GLY A 328 4.45 -0.53 12.76
C GLY A 328 5.78 -0.85 13.45
N PRO A 329 6.43 0.18 13.99
CA PRO A 329 7.72 0.06 14.66
C PRO A 329 7.60 -0.61 16.04
N ARG A 330 8.67 -1.32 16.40
CA ARG A 330 8.92 -1.90 17.72
C ARG A 330 10.36 -1.59 18.15
N TRP A 331 10.60 -1.64 19.45
CA TRP A 331 11.91 -1.36 20.04
C TRP A 331 12.31 -2.43 21.03
N HIS A 332 13.60 -2.75 21.07
CA HIS A 332 14.12 -3.66 22.08
C HIS A 332 14.08 -2.99 23.46
N ALA A 333 13.44 -3.64 24.43
CA ALA A 333 13.13 -3.06 25.74
C ALA A 333 14.37 -2.49 26.49
N PRO A 334 15.50 -3.23 26.60
CA PRO A 334 16.74 -2.67 27.13
C PRO A 334 17.23 -1.38 26.46
N SER A 335 17.11 -1.28 25.12
CA SER A 335 17.51 -0.08 24.39
C SER A 335 16.60 1.11 24.69
N VAL A 336 15.28 0.87 24.81
CA VAL A 336 14.32 1.91 25.23
C VAL A 336 14.68 2.41 26.62
N LYS A 337 14.88 1.50 27.59
CA LYS A 337 15.21 1.87 28.97
C LYS A 337 16.44 2.77 29.04
N ALA A 338 17.50 2.43 28.30
CA ALA A 338 18.71 3.26 28.25
C ALA A 338 18.45 4.66 27.65
N LEU A 339 17.65 4.76 26.58
CA LEU A 339 17.29 6.04 25.96
C LEU A 339 16.42 6.91 26.89
N VAL A 340 15.45 6.29 27.56
CA VAL A 340 14.57 6.97 28.52
C VAL A 340 15.38 7.47 29.71
N SER A 341 16.23 6.64 30.32
CA SER A 341 17.10 7.08 31.42
C SER A 341 18.00 8.23 31.01
N ALA A 342 18.66 8.15 29.85
CA ALA A 342 19.52 9.22 29.37
C ALA A 342 18.75 10.54 29.12
N TRP A 343 17.50 10.46 28.67
CA TRP A 343 16.66 11.64 28.49
C TRP A 343 16.21 12.23 29.84
N LEU A 344 15.83 11.39 30.81
CA LEU A 344 15.46 11.83 32.16
C LEU A 344 16.61 12.54 32.87
N ASP A 345 17.83 12.04 32.71
CA ASP A 345 19.04 12.69 33.26
C ASP A 345 19.25 14.07 32.64
N GLN A 346 19.03 14.21 31.33
CA GLN A 346 19.15 15.49 30.62
C GLN A 346 18.14 16.53 31.10
N ILE A 347 16.86 16.16 31.25
CA ILE A 347 15.83 17.11 31.69
C ILE A 347 16.00 17.49 33.18
N SER A 348 16.50 16.57 34.01
CA SER A 348 16.78 16.82 35.42
C SER A 348 17.91 17.83 35.61
N VAL A 349 18.95 17.77 34.77
CA VAL A 349 20.06 18.74 34.76
C VAL A 349 19.60 20.13 34.31
N LEU A 350 18.58 20.20 33.45
CA LEU A 350 18.03 21.47 32.94
C LEU A 350 17.05 22.14 33.91
N GLY A 351 16.69 21.49 35.03
CA GLY A 351 15.78 22.04 36.03
C GLY A 351 14.36 22.29 35.51
N VAL A 352 13.95 21.57 34.45
CA VAL A 352 12.64 21.69 33.83
C VAL A 352 11.69 20.67 34.47
N TRP A 353 10.98 21.11 35.51
CA TRP A 353 9.79 20.44 36.05
C TRP A 353 8.78 21.50 36.46
#